data_AF-A0A6I6GES5-F1
#
_entry.id   AF-A0A6I6GES5-F1
#
_cell.length_a   1.000
_cell.length_b   1.000
_cell.length_c   1.000
_cell.angle_alpha   90.00
_cell.angle_beta   90.00
_cell.angle_gamma   90.00
#
_symmetry.space_group_name_H-M   'P 1'
#
loop_
_entity.id
_entity.type
_entity.pdbx_description
1 polymer ?
#
loop_
_entity_poly.entity_id
_entity_poly.type
_entity_poly.pdbx_seq_one_letter_code
_entity_poly.pdbx_strand_id
1 'polypeptide(L)'
;MRLSLTLLTSESFFAATSIGCQFSCKVVGVLDGNTLILLSASHEELRIRLYGFECKEDALASLGSVIAFFGKTNCVYSLDTHYYGWTNGVVWYDEPKINPIEELLNAGFVWHFKRYDENPQWIKKLEHIAKATN
;
A
#
# COMPACT_ATOMS: atom_id res chain seq x y z
N MET A 1 67.54 -0.62 -3.21
CA MET A 1 66.58 -1.74 -3.10
C MET A 1 65.24 -1.13 -2.68
N ARG A 2 64.31 -0.93 -3.62
CA ARG A 2 63.02 -0.26 -3.36
C ARG A 2 61.99 -1.32 -2.95
N LEU A 3 61.47 -1.24 -1.73
CA LEU A 3 60.32 -2.01 -1.27
C LEU A 3 59.08 -1.13 -1.42
N SER A 4 58.28 -1.35 -2.46
CA SER A 4 56.94 -0.76 -2.58
C SER A 4 55.92 -1.73 -2.02
N LEU A 5 55.28 -1.33 -0.94
CA LEU A 5 54.18 -2.05 -0.28
C LEU A 5 52.86 -1.61 -0.93
N THR A 6 52.22 -2.50 -1.69
CA THR A 6 50.91 -2.22 -2.31
C THR A 6 49.81 -2.71 -1.37
N LEU A 7 49.03 -1.78 -0.80
CA LEU A 7 47.87 -2.08 0.03
C LEU A 7 46.70 -2.47 -0.88
N LEU A 8 46.16 -3.69 -0.75
CA LEU A 8 44.89 -4.08 -1.36
C LEU A 8 43.74 -3.50 -0.53
N THR A 9 42.93 -2.63 -1.13
CA THR A 9 41.67 -2.18 -0.54
C THR A 9 40.53 -3.08 -1.03
N SER A 10 39.88 -3.80 -0.13
CA SER A 10 38.69 -4.59 -0.44
C SER A 10 37.47 -3.66 -0.55
N GLU A 11 36.94 -3.47 -1.75
CA GLU A 11 35.70 -2.74 -1.95
C GLU A 11 34.51 -3.67 -1.63
N SER A 12 33.82 -3.38 -0.53
CA SER A 12 32.58 -4.07 -0.17
C SER A 12 31.45 -3.53 -1.05
N PHE A 13 30.92 -4.38 -1.93
CA PHE A 13 29.69 -4.08 -2.69
C PHE A 13 28.50 -4.00 -1.72
N PHE A 14 27.98 -2.79 -1.50
CA PHE A 14 26.69 -2.61 -0.83
C PHE A 14 25.57 -3.00 -1.80
N ALA A 15 24.80 -4.02 -1.43
CA ALA A 15 23.56 -4.37 -2.13
C ALA A 15 22.52 -3.25 -1.91
N ALA A 16 22.02 -2.66 -3.00
CA ALA A 16 20.94 -1.70 -2.96
C ALA A 16 19.63 -2.43 -2.61
N THR A 17 19.12 -2.22 -1.41
CA THR A 17 17.76 -2.61 -1.03
C THR A 17 16.79 -1.76 -1.86
N SER A 18 15.97 -2.37 -2.71
CA SER A 18 14.91 -1.65 -3.42
C SER A 18 13.82 -1.25 -2.42
N ILE A 19 13.87 -0.01 -1.97
CA ILE A 19 12.80 0.62 -1.20
C ILE A 19 11.71 0.95 -2.22
N GLY A 20 10.51 0.38 -2.07
CA GLY A 20 9.37 0.69 -2.94
C GLY A 20 9.18 2.20 -3.08
N CYS A 21 8.78 2.66 -4.27
CA CYS A 21 8.63 4.08 -4.54
C CYS A 21 7.51 4.65 -3.65
N GLN A 22 7.89 5.53 -2.73
CA GLN A 22 6.96 6.33 -1.94
C GLN A 22 6.72 7.66 -2.67
N PHE A 23 5.47 7.93 -3.02
CA PHE A 23 5.07 9.23 -3.55
C PHE A 23 3.83 9.76 -2.83
N SER A 24 3.75 11.08 -2.68
CA SER A 24 2.59 11.76 -2.11
C SER A 24 1.60 12.09 -3.23
N CYS A 25 0.31 11.86 -2.97
CA CYS A 25 -0.76 12.09 -3.92
C CYS A 25 -2.06 12.42 -3.20
N LYS A 26 -3.00 13.01 -3.93
CA LYS A 26 -4.37 13.22 -3.45
C LYS A 26 -5.28 12.17 -4.06
N VAL A 27 -6.12 11.53 -3.25
CA VAL A 27 -7.19 10.68 -3.78
C VAL A 27 -8.29 11.57 -4.35
N VAL A 28 -8.54 11.44 -5.65
CA VAL A 28 -9.56 12.21 -6.38
C VAL A 28 -10.74 11.34 -6.85
N GLY A 29 -10.67 10.03 -6.63
CA GLY A 29 -11.78 9.12 -6.90
C GLY A 29 -11.58 7.74 -6.28
N VAL A 30 -12.70 7.03 -6.12
CA VAL A 30 -12.76 5.61 -5.73
C VAL A 30 -13.65 4.92 -6.75
N LEU A 31 -13.13 3.92 -7.47
CA LEU A 31 -13.85 3.26 -8.57
C LEU A 31 -14.74 2.12 -8.05
N ASP A 32 -14.17 1.15 -7.34
CA ASP A 32 -14.84 -0.11 -6.94
C ASP A 32 -14.49 -0.55 -5.51
N GLY A 33 -14.32 0.41 -4.60
CA GLY A 33 -14.08 0.15 -3.17
C GLY A 33 -12.64 -0.24 -2.82
N ASN A 34 -11.89 -0.83 -3.76
CA ASN A 34 -10.45 -1.11 -3.60
C ASN A 34 -9.56 -0.57 -4.73
N THR A 35 -10.12 0.04 -5.78
CA THR A 35 -9.35 0.82 -6.76
C THR A 35 -9.54 2.32 -6.54
N LEU A 36 -8.42 3.04 -6.40
CA LEU A 36 -8.39 4.49 -6.19
C LEU A 36 -7.84 5.21 -7.41
N ILE A 37 -8.35 6.42 -7.64
CA ILE A 37 -7.82 7.38 -8.59
C ILE A 37 -7.05 8.43 -7.79
N LEU A 38 -5.78 8.60 -8.14
CA LEU A 38 -4.84 9.48 -7.46
C LEU A 38 -4.41 10.60 -8.40
N LEU A 39 -4.18 11.78 -7.83
CA LEU A 39 -3.57 12.91 -8.50
C LEU A 39 -2.20 13.16 -7.88
N SER A 40 -1.13 13.03 -8.67
CA SER A 40 0.24 13.32 -8.24
C SER A 40 0.49 14.83 -8.14
N ALA A 41 1.63 15.20 -7.55
CA ALA A 41 2.09 16.60 -7.54
C ALA A 41 2.35 17.17 -8.95
N SER A 42 2.67 16.31 -9.92
CA SER A 42 2.81 16.66 -11.35
C SER A 42 1.47 16.79 -12.10
N HIS A 43 0.33 16.64 -11.41
CA HIS A 43 -1.01 16.58 -12.00
C HIS A 43 -1.24 15.39 -12.93
N GLU A 44 -0.52 14.30 -12.71
CA GLU A 44 -0.74 13.04 -13.43
C GLU A 44 -1.76 12.19 -12.67
N GLU A 45 -2.72 11.64 -13.41
CA GLU A 45 -3.69 10.70 -12.87
C GLU A 45 -3.06 9.30 -12.81
N LEU A 46 -3.15 8.67 -11.65
CA LEU A 46 -2.68 7.31 -11.43
C LEU A 46 -3.83 6.46 -10.88
N ARG A 47 -3.89 5.20 -11.31
CA ARG A 47 -4.83 4.22 -10.75
C ARG A 47 -4.08 3.21 -9.92
N ILE A 48 -4.51 3.08 -8.66
CA ILE A 48 -3.94 2.11 -7.74
C ILE A 48 -5.01 1.13 -7.27
N ARG A 49 -4.68 -0.17 -7.27
CA ARG A 49 -5.46 -1.19 -6.60
C ARG A 49 -4.79 -1.53 -5.27
N LEU A 50 -5.59 -1.54 -4.20
CA LEU A 50 -5.11 -1.83 -2.85
C LEU A 50 -4.59 -3.27 -2.78
N TYR A 51 -3.29 -3.40 -2.52
CA TYR A 51 -2.61 -4.70 -2.55
C TYR A 51 -3.09 -5.63 -1.44
N GLY A 52 -3.50 -6.84 -1.81
CA GLY A 52 -3.93 -7.86 -0.86
C GLY A 52 -5.33 -7.66 -0.29
N PHE A 53 -6.10 -6.66 -0.76
CA PHE A 53 -7.43 -6.34 -0.25
C PHE A 53 -8.52 -6.36 -1.32
N GLU A 54 -9.70 -6.83 -0.91
CA GLU A 54 -10.92 -6.82 -1.73
C GLU A 54 -12.07 -6.19 -0.97
N CYS A 55 -12.81 -5.32 -1.63
CA CYS A 55 -13.98 -4.70 -1.03
C CYS A 55 -15.19 -5.61 -1.21
N LYS A 56 -16.08 -5.66 -0.22
CA LYS A 56 -17.35 -6.37 -0.38
C LYS A 56 -18.19 -5.71 -1.47
N GLU A 57 -18.91 -6.53 -2.24
CA GLU A 57 -19.85 -6.05 -3.27
C GLU A 57 -21.16 -5.54 -2.66
N ASP A 58 -21.08 -4.56 -1.76
CA ASP A 58 -22.23 -3.87 -1.20
C ASP A 58 -22.02 -2.35 -1.14
N ALA A 59 -23.13 -1.61 -1.15
CA ALA A 59 -23.13 -0.15 -1.23
C ALA A 59 -22.53 0.50 0.03
N LEU A 60 -22.62 -0.16 1.18
CA LEU A 60 -22.12 0.38 2.45
C LEU A 60 -20.59 0.28 2.50
N ALA A 61 -20.02 -0.84 2.04
CA ALA A 61 -18.59 -1.03 1.90
C ALA A 61 -17.98 -0.06 0.87
N SER A 62 -18.67 0.15 -0.24
CA SER A 62 -18.30 1.17 -1.25
C SER A 62 -18.29 2.57 -0.65
N LEU A 63 -19.33 2.96 0.09
CA LEU A 63 -19.40 4.25 0.77
C LEU A 63 -18.31 4.40 1.85
N GLY A 64 -18.06 3.35 2.63
CA GLY A 64 -16.99 3.33 3.62
C GLY A 64 -15.62 3.62 2.99
N SER A 65 -15.37 3.03 1.82
CA SER A 65 -14.14 3.26 1.06
C SER A 65 -14.03 4.70 0.56
N VAL A 66 -15.13 5.28 0.07
CA VAL A 66 -15.18 6.71 -0.30
C VAL A 66 -14.86 7.60 0.90
N ILE A 67 -15.46 7.33 2.06
CA ILE A 67 -15.23 8.12 3.29
C ILE A 67 -13.77 8.02 3.75
N ALA A 68 -13.19 6.83 3.70
CA ALA A 68 -11.80 6.61 4.10
C ALA A 68 -10.83 7.34 3.15
N PHE A 69 -11.01 7.21 1.83
CA PHE A 69 -9.97 7.63 0.91
C PHE A 69 -10.19 9.01 0.28
N PHE A 70 -11.42 9.37 -0.07
CA PHE A 70 -11.68 10.48 -0.99
C PHE A 70 -11.22 11.84 -0.41
N GLY A 71 -10.50 12.61 -1.23
CA GLY A 71 -10.03 13.94 -0.90
C GLY A 71 -8.84 13.99 0.08
N LYS A 72 -8.39 12.84 0.59
CA LYS A 72 -7.24 12.75 1.50
C LYS A 72 -5.92 12.80 0.75
N THR A 73 -4.92 13.40 1.40
CA THR A 73 -3.53 13.38 0.93
C THR A 73 -2.83 12.18 1.55
N ASN A 74 -2.36 11.28 0.68
CA ASN A 74 -1.88 9.97 1.07
C ASN A 74 -0.50 9.72 0.49
N CYS A 75 0.32 9.05 1.27
CA CYS A 75 1.55 8.43 0.80
C CYS A 75 1.25 7.03 0.25
N VAL A 76 1.64 6.80 -1.00
CA VAL A 76 1.50 5.51 -1.66
C VAL A 76 2.85 4.82 -1.69
N TYR A 77 2.88 3.57 -1.23
CA TYR A 77 3.98 2.65 -1.48
C TYR A 77 3.58 1.75 -2.65
N SER A 78 4.16 2.01 -3.83
CA SER A 78 4.01 1.12 -4.97
C SER A 78 4.79 -0.18 -4.69
N LEU A 79 4.11 -1.31 -4.79
CA LEU A 79 4.72 -2.64 -4.60
C LEU A 79 5.17 -3.29 -5.91
N ASP A 80 4.97 -2.58 -7.03
CA ASP A 80 5.41 -2.95 -8.37
C ASP A 80 4.70 -4.18 -8.95
N THR A 81 3.64 -3.94 -9.73
CA THR A 81 3.24 -4.74 -10.90
C THR A 81 2.13 -3.98 -11.62
N HIS A 82 2.36 -3.62 -12.88
CA HIS A 82 1.29 -3.16 -13.78
C HIS A 82 0.53 -4.37 -14.32
N TYR A 83 -0.55 -4.76 -13.66
CA TYR A 83 -1.54 -5.64 -14.27
C TYR A 83 -2.57 -4.75 -14.96
N TYR A 84 -2.90 -4.97 -16.23
CA TYR A 84 -4.01 -4.27 -16.93
C TYR A 84 -4.09 -2.73 -16.79
N GLY A 85 -2.97 -2.02 -16.65
CA GLY A 85 -2.93 -0.56 -16.59
C GLY A 85 -3.20 0.07 -15.22
N TRP A 86 -3.25 -0.71 -14.14
CA TRP A 86 -3.23 -0.20 -12.75
C TRP A 86 -2.01 -0.69 -11.98
N THR A 87 -1.60 0.10 -10.99
CA THR A 87 -0.49 -0.23 -10.09
C THR A 87 -1.04 -0.89 -8.83
N ASN A 88 -0.41 -1.97 -8.37
CA ASN A 88 -0.71 -2.51 -7.04
C ASN A 88 0.12 -1.79 -5.97
N GLY A 89 -0.51 -1.40 -4.87
CA GLY A 89 0.23 -0.80 -3.76
C GLY A 89 -0.56 -0.61 -2.49
N VAL A 90 0.13 -0.05 -1.49
CA VAL A 90 -0.41 0.19 -0.16
C VAL A 90 -0.46 1.69 0.09
N VAL A 91 -1.56 2.15 0.67
CA VAL A 91 -1.84 3.57 0.92
C VAL A 91 -1.80 3.85 2.41
N TRP A 92 -1.18 4.96 2.78
CA TRP A 92 -1.13 5.50 4.14
C TRP A 92 -1.53 6.96 4.10
N TYR A 93 -2.22 7.44 5.14
CA TYR A 93 -2.35 8.89 5.31
C TYR A 93 -0.99 9.50 5.59
N ASP A 94 -0.77 10.72 5.09
CA ASP A 94 0.46 11.45 5.33
C ASP A 94 0.54 11.87 6.82
N GLU A 95 -0.57 12.42 7.34
CA GLU A 95 -0.72 12.81 8.74
C GLU A 95 -2.16 12.58 9.27
N PRO A 96 -2.33 11.89 10.42
CA PRO A 96 -1.34 11.05 11.08
C PRO A 96 -0.98 9.84 10.19
N LYS A 97 0.24 9.31 10.32
CA LYS A 97 0.72 8.18 9.51
C LYS A 97 0.01 6.87 9.92
N ILE A 98 -1.19 6.67 9.38
CA ILE A 98 -2.04 5.49 9.62
C ILE A 98 -2.47 4.86 8.31
N ASN A 99 -2.79 3.56 8.34
CA ASN A 99 -3.32 2.86 7.18
C ASN A 99 -4.86 2.89 7.22
N PRO A 100 -5.53 3.60 6.29
CA PRO A 100 -7.00 3.64 6.22
C PRO A 100 -7.70 2.29 6.05
N ILE A 101 -7.01 1.29 5.49
CA ILE A 101 -7.56 -0.05 5.30
C ILE A 101 -7.89 -0.71 6.64
N GLU A 102 -7.20 -0.33 7.71
CA GLU A 102 -7.48 -0.84 9.05
C GLU A 102 -8.86 -0.47 9.58
N GLU A 103 -9.37 0.71 9.20
CA GLU A 103 -10.72 1.15 9.54
C GLU A 103 -11.76 0.32 8.77
N LEU A 104 -11.50 0.07 7.49
CA LEU A 104 -12.36 -0.75 6.64
C LEU A 104 -12.39 -2.23 7.09
N LEU A 105 -11.24 -2.76 7.53
CA LEU A 105 -11.16 -4.11 8.10
C LEU A 105 -12.03 -4.22 9.35
N ASN A 106 -11.91 -3.25 10.27
CA ASN A 106 -12.68 -3.21 11.51
C ASN A 106 -14.19 -3.09 11.27
N ALA A 107 -14.60 -2.34 10.24
CA ALA A 107 -15.99 -2.23 9.82
C ALA A 107 -16.50 -3.47 9.06
N GLY A 108 -15.61 -4.41 8.73
CA GLY A 108 -15.93 -5.61 7.95
C GLY A 108 -16.25 -5.31 6.49
N PHE A 109 -15.75 -4.20 5.93
CA PHE A 109 -15.99 -3.77 4.55
C PHE A 109 -15.01 -4.37 3.55
N VAL A 110 -13.83 -4.78 4.00
CA VAL A 110 -12.78 -5.36 3.15
C VAL A 110 -12.28 -6.70 3.68
N TRP A 111 -11.82 -7.55 2.77
CA TRP A 111 -11.19 -8.83 3.05
C TRP A 111 -9.70 -8.72 2.74
N HIS A 112 -8.87 -9.41 3.52
CA HIS A 112 -7.43 -9.52 3.26
C HIS A 112 -7.08 -10.94 2.80
N PHE A 113 -6.40 -11.01 1.67
CA PHE A 113 -6.04 -12.28 1.04
C PHE A 113 -4.62 -12.69 1.43
N LYS A 114 -4.53 -13.64 2.37
CA LYS A 114 -3.27 -14.22 2.86
C LYS A 114 -2.34 -14.75 1.76
N ARG A 115 -2.89 -15.13 0.60
CA ARG A 115 -2.11 -15.60 -0.55
C ARG A 115 -1.25 -14.51 -1.17
N TYR A 116 -1.69 -13.26 -1.13
CA TYR A 116 -0.99 -12.13 -1.74
C TYR A 116 -0.19 -11.35 -0.69
N ASP A 117 -0.68 -11.28 0.53
CA ASP A 117 0.01 -10.55 1.58
C ASP A 117 0.01 -11.33 2.89
N GLU A 118 1.21 -11.59 3.41
CA GLU A 118 1.45 -12.36 4.62
C GLU A 118 1.62 -11.46 5.86
N ASN A 119 1.23 -10.18 5.79
CA ASN A 119 1.32 -9.25 6.90
C ASN A 119 0.67 -9.83 8.19
N PRO A 120 1.46 -10.18 9.22
CA PRO A 120 0.95 -10.91 10.37
C PRO A 120 0.00 -10.07 11.23
N GLN A 121 0.09 -8.73 11.16
CA GLN A 121 -0.81 -7.85 11.90
C GLN A 121 -2.23 -7.90 11.31
N TRP A 122 -2.36 -7.76 10.00
CA TRP A 122 -3.66 -7.80 9.32
C TRP A 122 -4.30 -9.18 9.37
N ILE A 123 -3.49 -10.24 9.25
CA ILE A 123 -3.93 -11.62 9.44
C ILE A 123 -4.54 -11.82 10.84
N LYS A 124 -3.82 -11.41 11.89
CA LYS A 124 -4.31 -11.54 13.29
C LYS A 124 -5.58 -10.72 13.52
N LYS A 125 -5.65 -9.52 12.94
CA LYS A 125 -6.81 -8.63 13.07
C LYS A 125 -8.06 -9.26 12.48
N LEU A 126 -7.96 -9.80 11.27
CA LEU A 126 -9.05 -10.55 10.65
C LEU A 126 -9.50 -11.76 11.47
N GLU A 127 -8.55 -12.54 11.99
CA GLU A 127 -8.87 -13.70 12.82
C GLU A 127 -9.60 -13.30 14.11
N HIS A 128 -9.29 -12.14 14.68
CA HIS A 128 -10.00 -11.62 15.85
C HIS A 128 -11.43 -11.19 15.50
N ILE A 129 -11.61 -10.46 14.39
CA ILE A 129 -12.93 -10.03 13.90
C ILE A 129 -13.83 -11.22 13.57
N ALA A 130 -13.27 -12.24 12.90
CA ALA A 130 -14.00 -13.46 12.56
C ALA A 130 -14.46 -14.25 13.80
N LYS A 131 -13.68 -14.23 14.89
CA LYS A 131 -14.05 -14.87 16.17
C LYS A 131 -15.10 -14.08 16.94
N ALA A 132 -15.13 -12.75 16.81
CA ALA A 132 -16.08 -11.88 17.53
C ALA A 132 -17.48 -11.87 16.90
N THR A 133 -17.63 -12.36 15.67
CA THR A 133 -18.88 -12.35 14.91
C THR A 133 -19.61 -13.70 14.95
N ASN A 134 -19.00 -14.74 15.54
CA ASN A 134 -19.58 -16.06 15.81
C ASN A 134 -20.03 -16.17 17.27
#